data_AF-A0A2G9M7T6-F1
#
_entry.id   AF-A0A2G9M7T6-F1
#
_cell.length_a   1.000
_cell.length_b   1.000
_cell.length_c   1.000
_cell.angle_alpha   90.00
_cell.angle_beta   90.00
_cell.angle_gamma   90.00
#
_symmetry.space_group_name_H-M   'P 1'
#
loop_
_entity.id
_entity.type
_entity.pdbx_description
1 polymer ?
#
loop_
_entity_poly.entity_id
_entity_poly.type
_entity_poly.pdbx_seq_one_letter_code
_entity_poly.pdbx_strand_id
1 'polypeptide(L)'
;MALYEKRWWQKLFKGQSKEKPIDTVEDITAITEDLTETPEDTAFIIKQLQQLEELENERRVAENHEEVVVVNLQAQAVVLEKLLPRYEALVNDIGINGLRMKMITEQFFKNAQKAGLKDFVKKKKDDPQWQMRW
;
A
#
# COMPACT_ATOMS: atom_id res chain seq x y z
N MET A 1 -45.57 -11.78 7.07
CA MET A 1 -44.28 -11.15 6.75
C MET A 1 -43.24 -12.23 6.60
N ALA A 2 -42.65 -12.32 5.41
CA ALA A 2 -41.66 -13.34 5.12
C ALA A 2 -40.32 -12.97 5.77
N LEU A 3 -39.54 -13.96 6.18
CA LEU A 3 -38.29 -13.77 6.93
C LEU A 3 -37.28 -12.83 6.24
N TYR A 4 -37.31 -12.75 4.91
CA TYR A 4 -36.42 -11.90 4.11
C TYR A 4 -36.69 -10.38 4.23
N GLU A 5 -37.84 -9.98 4.75
CA GLU A 5 -38.20 -8.56 4.92
C GLU A 5 -37.55 -7.93 6.17
N LYS A 6 -36.97 -8.75 7.06
CA LYS A 6 -36.37 -8.25 8.30
C LYS A 6 -35.00 -7.62 8.03
N ARG A 7 -34.79 -6.38 8.49
CA ARG A 7 -33.52 -5.62 8.33
C ARG A 7 -32.27 -6.36 8.81
N TRP A 8 -32.38 -7.24 9.80
CA TRP A 8 -31.26 -8.06 10.27
C TRP A 8 -30.89 -9.20 9.31
N TRP A 9 -31.86 -9.73 8.55
CA TRP A 9 -31.66 -10.74 7.50
C TRP A 9 -30.87 -10.14 6.33
N GLN A 10 -31.21 -8.92 5.92
CA GLN A 10 -30.45 -8.20 4.89
C GLN A 10 -29.01 -7.86 5.34
N LYS A 11 -28.76 -7.65 6.65
CA LYS A 11 -27.40 -7.43 7.18
C LYS A 11 -26.53 -8.69 7.18
N LEU A 12 -27.12 -9.88 7.29
CA LEU A 12 -26.39 -11.16 7.24
C LEU A 12 -26.09 -11.62 5.80
N PHE A 13 -26.93 -11.24 4.83
CA PHE A 13 -26.86 -11.77 3.46
C PHE A 13 -26.60 -10.72 2.36
N LYS A 14 -26.60 -9.41 2.65
CA LYS A 14 -25.85 -8.47 1.81
C LYS A 14 -24.38 -8.83 1.98
N GLY A 15 -23.92 -9.74 1.13
CA GLY A 15 -22.52 -10.13 1.06
C GLY A 15 -21.70 -8.85 1.14
N GLN A 16 -20.87 -8.77 2.17
CA GLN A 16 -19.71 -7.91 2.10
C GLN A 16 -19.08 -8.29 0.76
N SER A 17 -19.13 -7.38 -0.23
CA SER A 17 -18.38 -7.58 -1.47
C SER A 17 -16.98 -7.93 -0.99
N LYS A 18 -16.54 -9.18 -1.24
CA LYS A 18 -15.22 -9.60 -0.80
C LYS A 18 -14.26 -8.57 -1.38
N GLU A 19 -13.72 -7.70 -0.53
CA GLU A 19 -12.73 -6.72 -0.96
C GLU A 19 -11.67 -7.53 -1.67
N LYS A 20 -11.38 -7.18 -2.93
CA LYS A 20 -10.34 -7.88 -3.67
C LYS A 20 -9.06 -7.80 -2.83
N PRO A 21 -8.34 -8.92 -2.64
CA PRO A 21 -7.05 -8.86 -1.99
C PRO A 21 -6.18 -7.85 -2.76
N ILE A 22 -5.58 -6.91 -2.03
CA ILE A 22 -4.66 -5.93 -2.59
C ILE A 22 -3.40 -6.68 -3.00
N ASP A 23 -3.07 -6.66 -4.29
CA ASP A 23 -1.79 -7.17 -4.76
C ASP A 23 -0.81 -5.99 -4.89
N THR A 24 -0.06 -5.76 -3.81
CA THR A 24 0.93 -4.69 -3.74
C THR A 24 1.94 -4.75 -4.89
N VAL A 25 2.34 -5.95 -5.32
CA VAL A 25 3.35 -6.12 -6.38
C VAL A 25 2.76 -5.69 -7.71
N GLU A 26 1.56 -6.15 -8.05
CA GLU A 26 0.84 -5.73 -9.26
C GLU A 26 0.62 -4.20 -9.29
N ASP A 27 0.26 -3.61 -8.15
CA ASP A 27 0.10 -2.16 -8.04
C ASP A 27 1.42 -1.41 -8.25
N ILE A 28 2.55 -1.90 -7.72
CA ILE A 28 3.87 -1.29 -7.94
C ILE A 28 4.29 -1.41 -9.41
N THR A 29 4.09 -2.59 -10.02
CA THR A 29 4.42 -2.83 -11.43
C THR A 29 3.62 -1.88 -12.33
N ALA A 30 2.31 -1.76 -12.09
CA ALA A 30 1.44 -0.88 -12.88
C ALA A 30 1.85 0.59 -12.78
N ILE A 31 2.20 1.09 -11.59
CA ILE A 31 2.70 2.47 -11.43
C ILE A 31 4.04 2.63 -12.16
N THR A 32 4.91 1.63 -12.08
CA THR A 32 6.23 1.68 -12.72
C THR A 32 6.12 1.73 -14.24
N GLU A 33 5.28 0.88 -14.84
CA GLU A 33 5.00 0.86 -16.29
C GLU A 33 4.51 2.23 -16.77
N ASP A 34 3.53 2.82 -16.09
CA ASP A 34 2.98 4.14 -16.45
C ASP A 34 4.05 5.24 -16.41
N LEU A 35 4.95 5.19 -15.42
CA LEU A 35 6.03 6.16 -15.27
C LEU A 35 7.17 5.96 -16.27
N THR A 36 7.35 4.76 -16.83
CA THR A 36 8.37 4.52 -17.87
C THR A 36 8.07 5.24 -19.18
N GLU A 37 6.82 5.65 -19.41
CA GLU A 37 6.44 6.47 -20.57
C GLU A 37 6.96 7.92 -20.48
N THR A 38 7.36 8.39 -19.29
CA THR A 38 7.87 9.76 -19.03
C THR A 38 9.20 9.74 -18.23
N PRO A 39 10.29 9.19 -18.77
CA PRO A 39 11.45 8.76 -17.98
C PRO A 39 12.32 9.89 -17.39
N GLU A 40 12.32 11.09 -17.97
CA GLU A 40 13.28 12.15 -17.58
C GLU A 40 13.05 12.66 -16.15
N ASP A 41 11.79 12.75 -15.71
CA ASP A 41 11.43 13.23 -14.37
C ASP A 41 11.10 12.11 -13.37
N THR A 42 10.95 10.87 -13.84
CA THR A 42 10.44 9.74 -13.05
C THR A 42 11.50 8.71 -12.67
N ALA A 43 12.72 8.80 -13.22
CA ALA A 43 13.79 7.81 -13.03
C ALA A 43 14.08 7.48 -11.55
N PHE A 44 14.05 8.49 -10.67
CA PHE A 44 14.22 8.25 -9.23
C PHE A 44 13.04 7.46 -8.64
N ILE A 45 11.81 7.83 -9.00
CA ILE A 45 10.59 7.20 -8.49
C ILE A 45 10.54 5.74 -8.96
N ILE A 46 10.82 5.49 -10.24
CA ILE A 46 10.94 4.14 -10.82
C ILE A 46 11.95 3.31 -10.03
N LYS A 47 13.14 3.85 -9.74
CA LYS A 47 14.15 3.13 -8.96
C LYS A 47 13.66 2.78 -7.55
N GLN A 48 12.94 3.69 -6.89
CA GLN A 48 12.38 3.42 -5.56
C GLN A 48 11.22 2.41 -5.61
N LEU A 49 10.40 2.44 -6.66
CA LEU A 49 9.33 1.45 -6.87
C LEU A 49 9.89 0.05 -7.10
N GLN A 50 10.91 -0.09 -7.94
CA GLN A 50 11.60 -1.37 -8.16
C GLN A 50 12.21 -1.92 -6.86
N GLN A 51 12.85 -1.05 -6.07
CA GLN A 51 13.36 -1.44 -4.75
C GLN A 51 12.24 -1.88 -3.80
N LEU A 52 11.09 -1.20 -3.82
CA LEU A 52 9.94 -1.57 -3.00
C LEU A 52 9.34 -2.91 -3.44
N GLU A 53 9.30 -3.17 -4.74
CA GLU A 53 8.85 -4.43 -5.34
C GLU A 53 9.71 -5.61 -4.89
N GLU A 54 11.04 -5.46 -4.96
CA GLU A 54 12.00 -6.46 -4.48
C GLU A 54 11.76 -6.78 -3.00
N LEU A 55 11.66 -5.74 -2.16
CA LEU A 55 11.40 -5.91 -0.73
C LEU A 55 10.06 -6.58 -0.45
N GLU A 56 9.02 -6.27 -1.22
CA GLU A 56 7.71 -6.89 -1.05
C GLU A 56 7.71 -8.37 -1.45
N ASN A 57 8.44 -8.73 -2.51
CA ASN A 57 8.67 -10.12 -2.90
C ASN A 57 9.45 -10.89 -1.82
N GLU A 58 10.52 -10.29 -1.29
CA GLU A 58 11.27 -10.87 -0.18
C GLU A 58 10.40 -11.11 1.06
N ARG A 59 9.56 -10.13 1.42
CA ARG A 59 8.62 -10.24 2.55
C ARG A 59 7.66 -11.42 2.37
N ARG A 60 7.10 -11.59 1.17
CA ARG A 60 6.18 -12.70 0.82
C ARG A 60 6.85 -14.06 0.97
N VAL A 61 8.14 -14.18 0.63
CA VAL A 61 8.91 -15.42 0.81
C VAL A 61 9.25 -15.65 2.29
N ALA A 62 9.56 -14.56 3.01
CA ALA A 62 9.98 -14.60 4.40
C ALA A 62 8.81 -14.64 5.41
N GLU A 63 7.56 -14.84 5.00
CA GLU A 63 6.37 -14.72 5.88
C GLU A 63 6.44 -15.53 7.18
N ASN A 64 7.17 -16.65 7.17
CA ASN A 64 7.35 -17.52 8.34
C ASN A 64 8.52 -17.12 9.27
N HIS A 65 9.29 -16.09 8.90
CA HIS A 65 10.48 -15.63 9.62
C HIS A 65 10.26 -14.22 10.16
N GLU A 66 9.70 -14.12 11.37
CA GLU A 66 9.26 -12.86 11.98
C GLU A 66 10.35 -11.78 12.01
N GLU A 67 11.58 -12.12 12.42
CA GLU A 67 12.70 -11.18 12.47
C GLU A 67 13.04 -10.61 11.09
N VAL A 68 13.02 -11.44 10.06
CA VAL A 68 13.30 -11.05 8.67
C VAL A 68 12.19 -10.13 8.15
N VAL A 69 10.93 -10.44 8.46
CA VAL A 69 9.77 -9.61 8.10
C VAL A 69 9.86 -8.23 8.74
N VAL A 70 10.26 -8.14 10.01
CA VAL A 70 10.43 -6.85 10.71
C VAL A 70 11.51 -6.00 10.04
N VAL A 71 12.68 -6.57 9.76
CA VAL A 71 13.79 -5.86 9.10
C VAL A 71 13.39 -5.42 7.69
N ASN A 72 12.71 -6.29 6.95
CA ASN A 72 12.21 -5.97 5.61
C ASN A 72 11.21 -4.81 5.65
N LEU A 73 10.24 -4.83 6.57
CA LEU A 73 9.26 -3.74 6.72
C LEU A 73 9.91 -2.42 7.15
N GLN A 74 10.98 -2.46 7.93
CA GLN A 74 11.77 -1.25 8.23
C GLN A 74 12.48 -0.72 6.97
N ALA A 75 13.03 -1.59 6.13
CA ALA A 75 13.60 -1.21 4.84
C ALA A 75 12.53 -0.62 3.89
N GLN A 76 11.35 -1.24 3.80
CA GLN A 76 10.23 -0.71 3.03
C GLN A 76 9.82 0.68 3.52
N ALA A 77 9.77 0.90 4.84
CA ALA A 77 9.46 2.21 5.41
C ALA A 77 10.44 3.29 4.93
N VAL A 78 11.74 3.00 4.90
CA VAL A 78 12.77 3.93 4.42
C VAL A 78 12.60 4.26 2.93
N VAL A 79 12.18 3.29 2.13
CA VAL A 79 11.89 3.51 0.70
C VAL A 79 10.65 4.39 0.55
N LEU A 80 9.57 4.10 1.29
CA LEU A 80 8.34 4.89 1.29
C LEU A 80 8.58 6.34 1.73
N GLU A 81 9.40 6.58 2.76
CA GLU A 81 9.75 7.93 3.21
C GLU A 81 10.42 8.79 2.12
N LYS A 82 11.14 8.15 1.19
CA LYS A 82 11.78 8.82 0.05
C LYS A 82 10.87 8.94 -1.15
N LEU A 83 10.02 7.93 -1.36
CA LEU A 83 9.14 7.79 -2.51
C LEU A 83 7.96 8.77 -2.44
N LEU A 84 7.23 8.79 -1.32
CA LEU A 84 5.98 9.52 -1.18
C LEU A 84 6.10 11.03 -1.47
N PRO A 85 7.09 11.77 -0.93
CA PRO A 85 7.22 13.20 -1.21
C PRO A 85 7.47 13.54 -2.67
N ARG A 86 8.22 12.68 -3.37
CA ARG A 86 8.55 12.90 -4.79
C ARG A 86 7.42 12.48 -5.69
N TYR A 87 6.69 11.44 -5.30
CA TYR A 87 5.49 11.02 -5.99
C TYR A 87 4.40 12.11 -5.92
N GLU A 88 4.18 12.69 -4.73
CA GLU A 88 3.32 13.87 -4.52
C GLU A 88 3.74 15.05 -5.40
N ALA A 89 5.03 15.38 -5.45
CA ALA A 89 5.51 16.49 -6.29
C ALA A 89 5.32 16.25 -7.80
N LEU A 90 5.29 14.99 -8.24
CA LEU A 90 5.08 14.63 -9.64
C LEU A 90 3.59 14.66 -10.02
N VAL A 91 2.71 14.26 -9.10
CA VAL A 91 1.31 14.01 -9.37
C VAL A 91 0.46 15.14 -8.78
N ASN A 92 -0.10 16.00 -9.63
CA ASN A 92 -0.94 17.12 -9.20
C ASN A 92 -2.39 16.72 -8.82
N ASP A 93 -2.85 15.51 -9.15
CA ASP A 93 -4.20 15.01 -8.84
C ASP A 93 -4.20 13.49 -8.59
N ILE A 94 -5.06 13.02 -7.69
CA ILE A 94 -5.18 11.60 -7.32
C ILE A 94 -5.88 10.83 -8.44
N GLY A 95 -5.11 10.50 -9.48
CA GLY A 95 -5.51 9.54 -10.51
C GLY A 95 -5.49 8.09 -10.03
N ILE A 96 -5.62 7.15 -10.98
CA ILE A 96 -5.59 5.70 -10.70
C ILE A 96 -4.32 5.30 -9.95
N ASN A 97 -3.16 5.84 -10.34
CA ASN A 97 -1.89 5.50 -9.69
C ASN A 97 -1.75 6.10 -8.28
N GLY A 98 -2.38 7.25 -8.02
CA GLY A 98 -2.49 7.80 -6.67
C GLY A 98 -3.29 6.88 -5.74
N LEU A 99 -4.38 6.29 -6.26
CA LEU A 99 -5.14 5.27 -5.54
C LEU A 99 -4.33 4.00 -5.29
N ARG A 100 -3.58 3.51 -6.29
CA ARG A 100 -2.68 2.35 -6.13
C ARG A 100 -1.62 2.61 -5.06
N MET A 101 -0.98 3.78 -5.09
CA MET A 101 0.02 4.15 -4.07
C MET A 101 -0.60 4.24 -2.66
N LYS A 102 -1.83 4.74 -2.55
CA LYS A 102 -2.57 4.70 -1.29
C LYS A 102 -2.84 3.26 -0.83
N MET A 103 -3.24 2.37 -1.73
CA MET A 103 -3.46 0.95 -1.40
C MET A 103 -2.16 0.26 -0.94
N ILE A 104 -1.02 0.57 -1.57
CA ILE A 104 0.31 0.10 -1.16
C ILE A 104 0.64 0.55 0.27
N THR A 105 0.48 1.84 0.57
CA THR A 105 0.76 2.37 1.93
C THR A 105 -0.18 1.81 2.99
N GLU A 106 -1.46 1.62 2.67
CA GLU A 106 -2.42 0.96 3.57
C GLU A 106 -2.07 -0.51 3.83
N GLN A 107 -1.67 -1.24 2.79
CA GLN A 107 -1.24 -2.63 2.92
C GLN A 107 0.06 -2.74 3.72
N PHE A 108 1.01 -1.83 3.50
CA PHE A 108 2.21 -1.71 4.33
C PHE A 108 1.85 -1.50 5.80
N PHE A 109 0.92 -0.58 6.13
CA PHE A 109 0.50 -0.38 7.52
C PHE A 109 -0.16 -1.62 8.15
N LYS A 110 -0.97 -2.36 7.38
CA LYS A 110 -1.54 -3.64 7.84
C LYS A 110 -0.44 -4.65 8.15
N ASN A 111 0.58 -4.74 7.29
CA ASN A 111 1.71 -5.65 7.47
C ASN A 111 2.58 -5.23 8.68
N ALA A 112 2.93 -3.96 8.78
CA ALA A 112 3.67 -3.38 9.90
C ALA A 112 2.97 -3.58 11.25
N GLN A 113 1.65 -3.40 11.28
CA GLN A 113 0.86 -3.64 12.49
C GLN A 113 0.89 -5.11 12.92
N LYS A 114 0.81 -6.05 11.95
CA LYS A 114 0.90 -7.49 12.21
C LYS A 114 2.28 -7.89 12.71
N ALA A 115 3.35 -7.30 12.17
CA ALA A 115 4.73 -7.56 12.55
C ALA A 115 5.18 -6.83 13.84
N GLY A 116 4.26 -6.22 14.59
CA GLY A 116 4.58 -5.59 15.88
C GLY A 116 5.08 -4.14 15.84
N LEU A 117 5.15 -3.50 14.66
CA LEU A 117 5.59 -2.11 14.48
C LEU A 117 4.49 -1.08 14.81
N LYS A 118 3.75 -1.29 15.90
CA LYS A 118 2.55 -0.50 16.25
C LYS A 118 2.84 0.99 16.47
N ASP A 119 3.96 1.31 17.12
CA ASP A 119 4.35 2.69 17.40
C ASP A 119 4.71 3.46 16.13
N PHE A 120 5.38 2.78 15.19
CA PHE A 120 5.65 3.33 13.87
C PHE A 120 4.35 3.64 13.13
N VAL A 121 3.44 2.66 13.05
CA VAL A 121 2.13 2.82 12.39
C VAL A 121 1.37 3.98 13.02
N LYS A 122 1.32 4.07 14.36
CA LYS A 122 0.62 5.15 15.06
C LYS A 122 1.19 6.52 14.70
N LYS A 123 2.52 6.67 14.68
CA LYS A 123 3.18 7.93 14.34
C LYS A 123 2.92 8.36 12.90
N LYS A 124 2.95 7.41 11.96
CA LYS A 124 2.85 7.69 10.51
C LYS A 124 1.41 7.72 9.99
N LYS A 125 0.45 7.12 10.68
CA LYS A 125 -0.96 7.16 10.28
C LYS A 125 -1.57 8.55 10.36
N ASP A 126 -1.03 9.41 11.22
CA ASP A 126 -1.46 10.81 11.34
C ASP A 126 -0.66 11.75 10.43
N ASP A 127 0.37 11.25 9.75
CA ASP A 127 1.19 12.02 8.82
C ASP A 127 0.44 12.22 7.48
N PRO A 128 0.11 13.45 7.07
CA PRO A 128 -0.66 13.73 5.86
C PRO A 128 -0.04 13.11 4.59
N GLN A 129 1.29 13.08 4.53
CA GLN A 129 2.02 12.53 3.39
C GLN A 129 1.81 11.02 3.24
N TRP A 130 1.84 10.30 4.36
CA TRP A 130 1.57 8.85 4.41
C TRP A 130 0.10 8.50 4.19
N GLN A 131 -0.79 9.46 4.40
CA GLN A 131 -2.22 9.32 4.16
C GLN A 131 -2.62 9.74 2.75
N MET A 132 -1.67 10.21 1.93
CA MET A 132 -1.94 10.80 0.62
C MET A 132 -3.03 11.87 0.67
N ARG A 133 -2.93 12.76 1.67
CA ARG A 133 -3.85 13.91 1.87
C ARG A 133 -3.20 15.20 1.42
N TRP A 134 -2.79 15.23 0.15
CA TRP A 134 -2.21 16.38 -0.53
C TRP A 134 -3.06 16.78 -1.73
#